data_AF-U2QEJ4-F1
#
_entry.id   AF-U2QEJ4-F1
#
_cell.length_a   1.000
_cell.length_b   1.000
_cell.length_c   1.000
_cell.angle_alpha   90.00
_cell.angle_beta   90.00
_cell.angle_gamma   90.00
#
_symmetry.space_group_name_H-M   'P 1'
#
loop_
_entity.id
_entity.type
_entity.pdbx_description
1 polymer ?
#
loop_
_entity_poly.entity_id
_entity_poly.type
_entity_poly.pdbx_seq_one_letter_code
_entity_poly.pdbx_strand_id
1 'polypeptide(L)' 'MEQRSITQEELGRLVGLAQPAVSKRLSGERRWQVDELVALSRAWGVSVDELIGSGPGREEAAS' A
#
# COMPACT_ATOMS: atom_id res chain seq x y z
N MET A 1 12.82 -7.52 10.33
CA MET A 1 11.78 -6.46 10.36
C MET A 1 10.61 -7.00 11.16
N GLU A 2 10.26 -6.37 12.27
CA GLU A 2 8.98 -6.65 12.93
C GLU A 2 7.85 -6.20 11.99
N GLN A 3 7.05 -7.15 11.52
CA GLN A 3 5.83 -6.85 10.77
C GLN A 3 4.80 -6.29 11.76
N ARG A 4 4.77 -4.97 11.93
CA ARG A 4 3.68 -4.32 12.66
C ARG A 4 2.42 -4.37 11.80
N SER A 5 1.41 -5.08 12.27
CA SER A 5 0.07 -5.03 11.70
C SER A 5 -0.52 -3.64 11.91
N ILE A 6 -0.78 -2.91 10.82
CA ILE A 6 -1.48 -1.63 10.83
C ILE A 6 -2.97 -1.86 10.56
N THR A 7 -3.84 -1.14 11.26
CA THR A 7 -5.28 -1.16 11.00
C THR A 7 -5.64 -0.34 9.75
N GLN A 8 -6.81 -0.58 9.15
CA GLN A 8 -7.27 0.23 8.01
C GLN A 8 -7.52 1.69 8.37
N GLU A 9 -7.82 1.99 9.64
CA GLU A 9 -8.00 3.36 10.12
C GLU A 9 -6.67 4.11 10.20
N GLU A 10 -5.63 3.45 10.72
CA GLU A 10 -4.27 4.00 10.73
C GLU A 10 -3.71 4.17 9.31
N LEU A 11 -3.98 3.20 8.42
CA LEU A 11 -3.66 3.32 7.01
C LEU A 11 -4.37 4.53 6.37
N GLY A 12 -5.63 4.75 6.72
CA GLY A 12 -6.40 5.92 6.28
C GLY A 12 -5.76 7.24 6.70
N ARG A 13 -5.34 7.36 7.96
CA ARG A 13 -4.63 8.55 8.44
C ARG A 13 -3.34 8.84 7.65
N LEU A 14 -2.64 7.79 7.22
CA LEU A 14 -1.38 7.90 6.49
C LEU A 14 -1.56 8.44 5.08
N VAL A 15 -2.65 8.07 4.39
CA VAL A 15 -2.94 8.51 3.01
C VAL A 15 -4.05 9.57 2.90
N GLY A 16 -4.52 10.11 4.03
CA GLY A 16 -5.58 11.13 4.05
C GLY A 16 -6.96 10.60 3.65
N LEU A 17 -7.25 9.33 3.91
CA LEU A 17 -8.51 8.67 3.56
C LEU A 17 -9.30 8.23 4.80
N ALA A 18 -10.63 8.25 4.69
CA ALA A 18 -11.49 7.56 5.66
C ALA A 18 -11.35 6.04 5.51
N GLN A 19 -11.55 5.29 6.61
CA GLN A 19 -11.42 3.83 6.62
C GLN A 19 -12.26 3.10 5.53
N PRO A 20 -13.52 3.48 5.23
CA PRO A 20 -14.27 2.84 4.16
C PRO A 20 -13.64 3.07 2.77
N ALA A 21 -13.00 4.24 2.56
CA ALA A 21 -12.31 4.54 1.32
C ALA A 21 -11.05 3.69 1.17
N VAL A 22 -10.35 3.39 2.27
CA VAL A 22 -9.23 2.44 2.32
C VAL A 22 -9.70 1.02 2.00
N SER A 23 -10.77 0.56 2.63
CA SER A 23 -11.35 -0.77 2.38
C SER A 23 -11.62 -1.02 0.88
N LYS A 24 -12.17 -0.01 0.18
CA LYS A 24 -12.39 -0.07 -1.27
C LYS A 24 -11.12 -0.17 -2.12
N ARG A 25 -9.99 0.40 -1.66
CA ARG A 25 -8.70 0.23 -2.34
C ARG A 25 -8.17 -1.18 -2.13
N LEU A 26 -8.22 -1.66 -0.89
CA LEU A 26 -7.72 -2.98 -0.53
C LEU A 26 -8.52 -4.11 -1.18
N SER A 27 -9.84 -3.92 -1.37
CA SER A 27 -10.69 -4.87 -2.09
C SER A 27 -10.55 -4.80 -3.61
N GLY A 28 -9.84 -3.81 -4.15
CA GLY A 28 -9.72 -3.56 -5.58
C GLY A 28 -10.96 -2.91 -6.24
N GLU A 29 -12.02 -2.60 -5.48
CA GLU A 29 -13.19 -1.87 -5.98
C GLU A 29 -12.80 -0.48 -6.52
N ARG A 30 -11.81 0.16 -5.90
CA ARG A 30 -11.21 1.41 -6.36
C ARG A 30 -9.71 1.31 -6.48
N ARG A 31 -9.16 1.94 -7.52
CA ARG A 31 -7.70 2.04 -7.70
C ARG A 31 -7.09 3.02 -6.71
N TRP A 32 -5.84 2.76 -6.36
CA TRP A 32 -4.97 3.71 -5.68
C TRP A 32 -4.60 4.85 -6.62
N GLN A 33 -4.55 6.06 -6.08
CA GLN A 33 -4.02 7.22 -6.78
C GLN A 33 -2.51 7.30 -6.60
N VAL A 34 -1.81 7.95 -7.55
CA VAL A 34 -0.35 8.08 -7.52
C VAL A 34 0.14 8.71 -6.21
N ASP A 35 -0.51 9.78 -5.75
CA ASP A 35 -0.15 10.46 -4.50
C ASP A 35 -0.33 9.56 -3.27
N GLU A 36 -1.36 8.70 -3.28
CA GLU A 36 -1.59 7.71 -2.20
C GLU A 36 -0.47 6.67 -2.20
N LEU A 37 -0.07 6.15 -3.37
CA LEU A 37 1.05 5.21 -3.50
C LEU A 37 2.39 5.83 -3.06
N VAL A 38 2.63 7.10 -3.35
CA VAL A 38 3.83 7.83 -2.90
C VAL A 38 3.83 8.04 -1.38
N ALA A 39 2.66 8.29 -0.78
CA ALA A 39 2.56 8.38 0.68
C ALA A 39 2.85 7.04 1.36
N LEU A 40 2.32 5.94 0.81
CA LEU A 40 2.67 4.58 1.26
C LEU A 40 4.17 4.32 1.09
N SER A 41 4.74 4.59 -0.08
CA SER A 41 6.14 4.26 -0.36
C SER A 41 7.10 4.92 0.65
N ARG A 42 6.86 6.19 0.98
CA ARG A 42 7.60 6.94 2.00
C ARG A 42 7.43 6.38 3.40
N ALA A 43 6.22 5.99 3.77
CA ALA A 43 5.95 5.48 5.11
C ALA A 43 6.54 4.08 5.35
N TRP A 44 6.60 3.24 4.31
CA TRP A 44 7.19 1.91 4.39
C TRP A 44 8.68 1.86 4.02
N GLY A 45 9.25 2.96 3.50
CA GLY A 45 10.65 3.01 3.10
C GLY A 45 10.96 2.14 1.87
N VAL A 46 9.97 1.96 0.99
CA VAL A 46 10.08 1.15 -0.24
C VAL A 46 9.80 2.04 -1.46
N SER A 47 10.14 1.56 -2.66
CA SER A 47 9.75 2.20 -3.91
C SER A 47 8.27 1.98 -4.26
N VAL A 48 7.72 2.81 -5.15
CA VAL A 48 6.36 2.59 -5.67
C VAL A 48 6.30 1.29 -6.48
N ASP A 49 7.36 0.96 -7.23
CA ASP A 49 7.50 -0.29 -7.98
C ASP A 49 7.36 -1.54 -7.07
N GLU A 50 7.96 -1.52 -5.88
CA GLU A 50 7.81 -2.59 -4.89
C GLU A 50 6.36 -2.73 -4.39
N LEU A 51 5.63 -1.62 -4.20
CA LEU A 51 4.22 -1.64 -3.77
C LEU A 51 3.31 -2.28 -4.82
N ILE A 52 3.52 -1.94 -6.10
CA ILE A 52 2.70 -2.46 -7.20
C ILE A 52 3.13 -3.86 -7.66
N GLY A 53 4.22 -4.41 -7.11
CA GLY A 53 4.72 -5.75 -7.41
C GLY A 53 5.61 -5.83 -8.65
N SER A 54 6.17 -4.71 -9.10
CA SER A 54 7.14 -4.61 -10.20
C SER A 54 8.60 -4.52 -9.73
N GLY A 55 8.85 -4.66 -8.42
CA GLY A 55 10.20 -4.78 -7.86
C GLY A 55 10.76 -6.21 -7.97
N PRO A 56 12.09 -6.40 -7.84
CA PRO A 56 12.77 -7.67 -8.11
C PRO A 56 12.29 -8.86 -7.24
N GLY A 57 11.61 -8.62 -6.12
CA GLY A 57 11.24 -9.68 -5.18
C GLY A 57 9.91 -10.43 -5.44
N ARG A 58 9.12 -10.09 -6.48
CA ARG A 58 7.81 -10.73 -6.71
C ARG A 58 7.78 -11.70 -7.92
N GLU A 59 8.70 -11.57 -8.87
CA GLU A 59 8.82 -12.53 -9.99
C GLU A 59 9.39 -13.88 -9.52
N GLU A 60 10.15 -13.90 -8.44
CA GLU A 60 10.82 -15.09 -7.89
C GLU A 60 9.87 -16.01 -7.09
N ALA A 61 8.80 -15.46 -6.49
CA ALA A 61 7.85 -16.22 -5.67
C ALA A 61 6.75 -16.93 -6.50
N ALA A 62 6.68 -16.66 -7.81
CA ALA A 62 5.73 -17.27 -8.74
C ALA A 62 6.38 -18.30 -9.68
N SER A 63 7.66 -18.62 -9.48
CA SER A 63 8.42 -19.66 -10.21
C SER A 63 8.67 -20.90 -9.36
#